data_AF-A0A8S9N9D2-F1
#
_entry.id   AF-A0A8S9N9D2-F1
#
_cell.length_a   1.000
_cell.length_b   1.000
_cell.length_c   1.000
_cell.angle_alpha   90.00
_cell.angle_beta   90.00
_cell.angle_gamma   90.00
#
_symmetry.space_group_name_H-M   'P 1'
#
loop_
_entity.id
_entity.type
_entity.pdbx_description
1 polymer ?
#
loop_
_entity_poly.entity_id
_entity_poly.type
_entity_poly.pdbx_seq_one_letter_code
_entity_poly.pdbx_strand_id
1 'polypeptide(L)'
;MGIAPLCYQAQELYPDLARQVLATATITYKDSSAPSYANCSFSFMAEGEYCSLSLDKLNEIYEIANEPRGVAVAKNFAPSNAFWDFIANGNFTPGKAYQSQIRNPTLRVIGKIISNLLFAKDQTSKVTNGELQTLYAGIEGEIRASGSGIPIQKVKTNPGFHFITMLCERRQCHMHDSNKKDRSDSLLTPLFKHFGIDLSKYKVNTEIQYLMACHIMRDEDTYSSFDKEGTQLFTKLPHPQDPQAQRARQPTLPPTTRAPMH
;
A
#
# COMPACT_ATOMS: atom_id res chain seq x y z
N MET A 1 -4.75 8.12 -3.40
CA MET A 1 -3.64 7.78 -2.46
C MET A 1 -2.33 7.84 -3.24
N GLY A 2 -1.32 8.58 -2.77
CA GLY A 2 -0.03 8.71 -3.47
C GLY A 2 0.99 7.62 -3.11
N ILE A 3 0.54 6.39 -2.88
CA ILE A 3 1.40 5.20 -2.69
C ILE A 3 1.99 4.66 -4.01
N ALA A 4 1.63 5.28 -5.14
CA ALA A 4 2.03 4.87 -6.48
C ALA A 4 3.57 4.83 -6.69
N PRO A 5 4.37 5.80 -6.20
CA PRO A 5 5.82 5.80 -6.41
C PRO A 5 6.51 4.56 -5.82
N LEU A 6 6.01 4.06 -4.67
CA LEU A 6 6.51 2.84 -4.03
C LEU A 6 6.26 1.59 -4.88
N CYS A 7 5.30 1.63 -5.80
CA CYS A 7 5.00 0.52 -6.70
C CYS A 7 5.86 0.53 -7.98
N TYR A 8 6.44 1.67 -8.33
CA TYR A 8 7.23 1.83 -9.56
C TYR A 8 8.74 1.77 -9.34
N GLN A 9 9.20 1.87 -8.09
CA GLN A 9 10.62 1.81 -7.75
C GLN A 9 10.91 0.52 -6.99
N ALA A 10 11.73 -0.36 -7.60
CA ALA A 10 12.31 -1.48 -6.88
C ALA A 10 13.19 -0.93 -5.75
N GLN A 11 12.78 -1.14 -4.50
CA GLN A 11 13.60 -0.81 -3.34
C GLN A 11 14.43 -2.03 -2.95
N GLU A 12 15.72 -1.80 -2.74
CA GLU A 12 16.60 -2.79 -2.14
C GLU A 12 16.14 -3.14 -0.73
N LEU A 13 16.31 -4.41 -0.35
CA LEU A 13 15.91 -4.94 0.94
C LEU A 13 17.12 -4.99 1.87
N TYR A 14 16.98 -4.46 3.09
CA TYR A 14 18.03 -4.48 4.12
C TYR A 14 17.52 -5.18 5.40
N PRO A 15 17.59 -6.52 5.46
CA PRO A 15 16.93 -7.30 6.52
C PRO A 15 17.40 -6.97 7.93
N ASP A 16 18.70 -6.70 8.11
CA ASP A 16 19.26 -6.41 9.43
C ASP A 16 18.74 -5.07 9.99
N LEU A 17 18.65 -4.04 9.13
CA LEU A 17 18.06 -2.75 9.49
C LEU A 17 16.56 -2.88 9.76
N ALA A 18 15.84 -3.60 8.90
CA ALA A 18 14.42 -3.83 9.06
C ALA A 18 14.10 -4.49 10.41
N ARG A 19 14.90 -5.48 10.85
CA ARG A 19 14.74 -6.10 12.17
C ARG A 19 14.94 -5.11 13.32
N GLN A 20 15.92 -4.22 13.23
CA GLN A 20 16.13 -3.19 14.27
C GLN A 20 14.92 -2.27 14.38
N VAL A 21 14.39 -1.81 13.24
CA VAL A 21 13.17 -1.00 13.20
C VAL A 21 12.01 -1.76 13.81
N LEU A 22 11.70 -2.95 13.32
CA LEU A 22 10.53 -3.72 13.78
C LEU A 22 10.63 -4.11 15.26
N ALA A 23 11.83 -4.28 15.81
CA ALA A 23 12.04 -4.56 17.23
C ALA A 23 11.77 -3.33 18.13
N THR A 24 11.87 -2.11 17.60
CA THR A 24 11.89 -0.86 18.38
C THR A 24 10.80 0.14 17.98
N ALA A 25 10.10 -0.13 16.87
CA ALA A 25 9.00 0.67 16.34
C ALA A 25 7.98 0.99 17.42
N THR A 26 7.73 2.30 17.59
CA THR A 26 6.81 2.82 18.60
C THR A 26 6.08 4.06 18.06
N ILE A 27 4.79 4.16 18.40
CA ILE A 27 4.00 5.38 18.21
C ILE A 27 4.01 6.14 19.53
N THR A 28 4.43 7.40 19.49
CA THR A 28 4.47 8.28 20.66
C THR A 28 3.64 9.53 20.40
N TYR A 29 3.12 10.10 21.49
CA TYR A 29 2.39 11.36 21.46
C TYR A 29 3.06 12.34 22.42
N LYS A 30 3.25 13.60 21.99
CA LYS A 30 3.76 14.65 22.89
C LYS A 30 2.87 14.81 24.13
N ASP A 31 1.56 14.64 23.95
CA ASP A 31 0.58 14.54 25.02
C ASP A 31 -0.18 13.21 24.87
N SER A 32 0.10 12.27 25.77
CA SER A 32 -0.53 10.95 25.77
C SER A 32 -2.01 10.99 26.17
N SER A 33 -2.47 12.06 26.82
CA SER A 33 -3.87 12.23 27.23
C SER A 33 -4.77 12.75 26.11
N ALA A 34 -4.17 13.34 25.05
CA ALA A 34 -4.88 13.89 23.90
C ALA A 34 -4.24 13.48 22.56
N PRO A 35 -4.36 12.21 22.14
CA PRO A 35 -3.81 11.75 20.86
C PRO A 35 -4.37 12.54 19.67
N SER A 36 -3.48 13.08 18.84
CA SER A 36 -3.85 13.83 17.63
C SER A 36 -2.81 13.63 16.53
N TYR A 37 -3.17 13.97 15.29
CA TYR A 37 -2.23 13.94 14.18
C TYR A 37 -1.01 14.84 14.41
N ALA A 38 -1.23 16.04 14.94
CA ALA A 38 -0.17 17.04 15.13
C ALA A 38 0.84 16.68 16.22
N ASN A 39 0.46 15.84 17.20
CA ASN A 39 1.34 15.40 18.28
C ASN A 39 1.81 13.96 18.15
N CYS A 40 1.38 13.23 17.12
CA CYS A 40 1.78 11.87 16.82
C CYS A 40 3.18 11.85 16.18
N SER A 41 4.04 10.97 16.66
CA SER A 41 5.35 10.68 16.08
C SER A 41 5.57 9.18 16.00
N PHE A 42 6.28 8.76 14.95
CA PHE A 42 6.77 7.40 14.78
C PHE A 42 8.25 7.38 15.06
N SER A 43 8.70 6.46 15.93
CA SER A 43 10.10 6.32 16.31
C SER A 43 10.56 4.87 16.32
N PHE A 44 11.86 4.69 16.11
CA PHE A 44 12.55 3.40 16.05
C PHE A 44 14.06 3.59 16.22
N MET A 45 14.79 2.50 16.41
CA MET A 45 16.25 2.45 16.41
C MET A 45 16.76 1.90 15.08
N ALA A 46 17.83 2.49 14.55
CA ALA A 46 18.58 1.96 13.41
C ALA A 46 20.05 2.38 13.53
N GLU A 47 20.99 1.46 13.27
CA GLU A 47 22.43 1.68 13.50
C GLU A 47 22.80 2.08 14.95
N GLY A 48 21.94 1.75 15.92
CA GLY A 48 22.14 2.17 17.32
C GLY A 48 21.73 3.63 17.58
N GLU A 49 21.22 4.34 16.58
CA GLU A 49 20.70 5.70 16.69
C GLU A 49 19.18 5.72 16.86
N TYR A 50 18.68 6.71 17.59
CA TYR A 50 17.23 6.93 17.76
C TYR A 50 16.68 7.79 16.62
N CYS A 51 15.85 7.19 15.77
CA CYS A 51 15.17 7.85 14.67
C CYS A 51 13.73 8.18 15.06
N SER A 52 13.28 9.40 14.78
CA SER A 52 11.91 9.83 15.06
C SER A 52 11.43 10.85 14.02
N LEU A 53 10.18 10.73 13.60
CA LEU A 53 9.56 11.67 12.65
C LEU A 53 8.06 11.89 12.94
N SER A 54 7.54 13.03 12.50
CA SER A 54 6.11 13.34 12.55
C SER A 54 5.34 12.57 11.48
N LEU A 55 4.02 12.49 11.65
CA LEU A 55 3.15 11.87 10.66
C LEU A 55 3.13 12.64 9.33
N ASP A 56 3.29 13.96 9.35
CA ASP A 56 3.46 14.78 8.14
C ASP A 56 4.71 14.38 7.36
N LYS A 57 5.84 14.23 8.05
CA LYS A 57 7.10 13.86 7.38
C LYS A 57 7.05 12.43 6.86
N LEU A 58 6.39 11.53 7.58
CA LEU A 58 6.16 10.16 7.12
C LEU A 58 5.34 10.20 5.83
N ASN A 59 4.23 10.93 5.82
CA ASN A 59 3.38 11.04 4.66
C ASN A 59 4.12 11.65 3.46
N GLU A 60 4.98 12.64 3.68
CA GLU A 60 5.84 13.21 2.65
C GLU A 60 6.79 12.15 2.04
N ILE A 61 7.49 11.37 2.86
CA ILE A 61 8.44 10.33 2.41
C ILE A 61 7.77 9.27 1.53
N TYR A 62 6.54 8.92 1.85
CA TYR A 62 5.78 7.88 1.15
C TYR A 62 4.76 8.42 0.16
N GLU A 63 4.75 9.74 -0.07
CA GLU A 63 3.77 10.47 -0.88
C GLU A 63 2.30 10.15 -0.49
N ILE A 64 2.05 9.85 0.78
CA ILE A 64 0.72 9.60 1.34
C ILE A 64 0.01 10.94 1.56
N ALA A 65 -1.32 10.95 1.38
CA ALA A 65 -2.11 12.14 1.67
C ALA A 65 -2.15 12.44 3.18
N ASN A 66 -1.97 13.73 3.54
CA ASN A 66 -2.09 14.18 4.92
C ASN A 66 -3.52 14.13 5.46
N GLU A 67 -4.51 14.15 4.56
CA GLU A 67 -5.90 13.96 4.91
C GLU A 67 -6.37 12.53 4.62
N PRO A 68 -7.24 11.96 5.48
CA PRO A 68 -7.76 12.55 6.71
C PRO A 68 -6.75 12.52 7.88
N ARG A 69 -6.85 13.43 8.85
CA ARG A 69 -5.93 13.55 10.02
C ARG A 69 -6.32 12.75 11.28
N GLY A 70 -7.00 11.62 11.15
CA GLY A 70 -7.31 10.78 12.31
C GLY A 70 -6.16 9.84 12.68
N VAL A 71 -5.92 9.68 13.99
CA VAL A 71 -4.88 8.79 14.56
C VAL A 71 -5.49 7.64 15.36
N ALA A 72 -6.57 7.07 14.83
CA ALA A 72 -7.24 5.93 15.43
C ALA A 72 -7.74 4.99 14.34
N VAL A 73 -7.48 3.69 14.47
CA VAL A 73 -8.02 2.67 13.56
C VAL A 73 -9.47 2.38 13.95
N ALA A 74 -10.41 2.58 13.03
CA ALA A 74 -11.80 2.31 13.31
C ALA A 74 -12.04 0.80 13.44
N LYS A 75 -12.54 0.38 14.61
CA LYS A 75 -12.89 -1.02 14.89
C LYS A 75 -14.12 -1.49 14.10
N ASN A 76 -15.03 -0.55 13.83
CA ASN A 76 -16.29 -0.80 13.13
C ASN A 76 -16.31 -0.04 11.80
N PHE A 77 -16.61 -0.76 10.72
CA PHE A 77 -16.78 -0.22 9.38
C PHE A 77 -18.19 -0.57 8.89
N ALA A 78 -19.14 0.33 9.11
CA ALA A 78 -20.54 0.11 8.79
C ALA A 78 -20.77 -0.17 7.28
N PRO A 79 -20.05 0.48 6.35
CA PRO A 79 -20.17 0.18 4.92
C PRO A 79 -19.60 -1.18 4.50
N SER A 80 -18.97 -1.96 5.40
CA SER A 80 -18.23 -3.19 5.04
C SER A 80 -18.98 -4.12 4.09
N ASN A 81 -20.18 -4.56 4.46
CA ASN A 81 -20.98 -5.47 3.62
C ASN A 81 -21.44 -4.79 2.33
N ALA A 82 -22.03 -3.60 2.41
CA ALA A 82 -22.52 -2.88 1.23
C ALA A 82 -21.40 -2.55 0.22
N PHE A 83 -20.22 -2.18 0.71
CA PHE A 83 -19.05 -1.92 -0.11
C PHE A 83 -18.48 -3.21 -0.70
N TRP A 84 -18.42 -4.29 0.08
CA TRP A 84 -17.98 -5.58 -0.42
C TRP A 84 -18.91 -6.12 -1.51
N ASP A 85 -20.23 -6.07 -1.29
CA ASP A 85 -21.25 -6.46 -2.28
C ASP A 85 -21.16 -5.62 -3.56
N PHE A 86 -20.65 -4.39 -3.48
CA PHE A 86 -20.40 -3.54 -4.63
C PHE A 86 -19.16 -3.95 -5.43
N ILE A 87 -18.09 -4.41 -4.79
CA ILE A 87 -16.82 -4.71 -5.47
C ILE A 87 -16.53 -6.20 -5.68
N ALA A 88 -17.21 -7.09 -4.95
CA ALA A 88 -16.91 -8.51 -4.83
C ALA A 88 -18.17 -9.38 -4.81
N ASN A 89 -17.98 -10.70 -4.66
CA ASN A 89 -19.04 -11.69 -4.52
C ASN A 89 -19.10 -12.26 -3.10
N GLY A 90 -20.31 -12.56 -2.61
CA GLY A 90 -20.56 -13.17 -1.30
C GLY A 90 -20.47 -12.18 -0.13
N ASN A 91 -20.70 -12.65 1.09
CA ASN A 91 -20.66 -11.79 2.27
C ASN A 91 -19.23 -11.45 2.70
N PHE A 92 -19.03 -10.23 3.18
CA PHE A 92 -17.76 -9.88 3.80
C PHE A 92 -17.64 -10.52 5.18
N THR A 93 -16.60 -11.30 5.39
CA THR A 93 -16.17 -11.73 6.71
C THR A 93 -14.66 -11.52 6.81
N PRO A 94 -14.17 -10.67 7.74
CA PRO A 94 -12.76 -10.35 7.85
C PRO A 94 -11.90 -11.62 7.97
N GLY A 95 -10.86 -11.74 7.15
CA GLY A 95 -9.97 -12.91 7.16
C GLY A 95 -10.56 -14.19 6.54
N LYS A 96 -11.81 -14.15 6.06
CA LYS A 96 -12.43 -15.21 5.24
C LYS A 96 -12.78 -14.73 3.83
N ALA A 97 -12.92 -13.41 3.64
CA ALA A 97 -13.03 -12.77 2.34
C ALA A 97 -11.68 -12.83 1.60
N TYR A 98 -11.69 -13.16 0.31
CA TYR A 98 -10.50 -13.29 -0.53
C TYR A 98 -10.40 -12.17 -1.57
N GLN A 99 -9.19 -11.68 -1.84
CA GLN A 99 -8.94 -10.69 -2.91
C GLN A 99 -9.43 -11.22 -4.27
N SER A 100 -9.35 -12.52 -4.53
CA SER A 100 -9.84 -13.14 -5.77
C SER A 100 -11.34 -12.95 -6.00
N GLN A 101 -12.12 -12.67 -4.94
CA GLN A 101 -13.55 -12.40 -5.04
C GLN A 101 -13.84 -10.97 -5.53
N ILE A 102 -12.88 -10.05 -5.48
CA ILE A 102 -13.04 -8.69 -6.02
C ILE A 102 -13.13 -8.77 -7.54
N ARG A 103 -14.26 -8.33 -8.11
CA ARG A 103 -14.59 -8.45 -9.54
C ARG A 103 -13.75 -7.53 -10.41
N ASN A 104 -13.46 -6.31 -9.94
CA ASN A 104 -12.68 -5.35 -10.72
C ASN A 104 -11.17 -5.66 -10.56
N PRO A 105 -10.43 -5.93 -11.66
CA PRO A 105 -9.02 -6.31 -11.59
C PRO A 105 -8.14 -5.16 -11.05
N THR A 106 -8.45 -3.92 -11.38
CA THR A 106 -7.73 -2.74 -10.86
C THR A 106 -7.91 -2.62 -9.35
N LEU A 107 -9.14 -2.74 -8.85
CA LEU A 107 -9.39 -2.74 -7.39
C LEU A 107 -8.74 -3.92 -6.69
N ARG A 108 -8.67 -5.08 -7.34
CA ARG A 108 -7.96 -6.26 -6.83
C ARG A 108 -6.45 -5.99 -6.70
N VAL A 109 -5.84 -5.37 -7.73
CA VAL A 109 -4.42 -4.97 -7.69
C VAL A 109 -4.20 -3.95 -6.57
N ILE A 110 -5.03 -2.90 -6.51
CA ILE A 110 -4.94 -1.89 -5.45
C ILE A 110 -5.11 -2.55 -4.07
N GLY A 111 -6.05 -3.47 -3.93
CA GLY A 111 -6.25 -4.26 -2.70
C GLY A 111 -4.99 -5.02 -2.31
N LYS A 112 -4.36 -5.73 -3.24
CA LYS A 112 -3.08 -6.43 -2.99
C LYS A 112 -1.95 -5.46 -2.66
N ILE A 113 -1.88 -4.31 -3.32
CA ILE A 113 -0.91 -3.25 -3.02
C ILE A 113 -1.14 -2.74 -1.60
N ILE A 114 -2.38 -2.48 -1.20
CA ILE A 114 -2.73 -2.08 0.18
C ILE A 114 -2.30 -3.19 1.17
N SER A 115 -2.67 -4.45 0.90
CA SER A 115 -2.28 -5.61 1.72
C SER A 115 -0.76 -5.71 1.91
N ASN A 116 0.01 -5.41 0.86
CA ASN A 116 1.47 -5.46 0.85
C ASN A 116 2.12 -4.22 1.46
N LEU A 117 1.67 -3.02 1.12
CA LEU A 117 2.34 -1.78 1.52
C LEU A 117 1.90 -1.33 2.90
N LEU A 118 0.60 -1.37 3.19
CA LEU A 118 0.04 -0.82 4.43
C LEU A 118 -0.13 -1.91 5.50
N PHE A 119 -0.22 -3.17 5.09
CA PHE A 119 -0.41 -4.31 5.98
C PHE A 119 0.75 -5.33 5.94
N ALA A 120 1.71 -5.16 5.01
CA ALA A 120 2.91 -5.99 4.81
C ALA A 120 2.69 -7.51 4.71
N LYS A 121 1.49 -7.93 4.32
CA LYS A 121 1.10 -9.34 4.34
C LYS A 121 1.87 -10.13 3.31
N ASP A 122 2.53 -11.20 3.77
CA ASP A 122 3.20 -12.16 2.89
C ASP A 122 2.22 -12.83 1.91
N GLN A 123 1.02 -13.16 2.42
CA GLN A 123 -0.09 -13.60 1.59
C GLN A 123 -1.18 -12.53 1.54
N THR A 124 -1.33 -11.92 0.37
CA THR A 124 -2.40 -10.98 0.06
C THR A 124 -3.71 -11.68 -0.29
N SER A 125 -3.86 -12.97 -0.01
CA SER A 125 -5.03 -13.74 -0.44
C SER A 125 -6.32 -13.30 0.25
N LYS A 126 -6.27 -13.00 1.55
CA LYS A 126 -7.43 -12.65 2.38
C LYS A 126 -7.54 -11.15 2.61
N VAL A 127 -8.73 -10.64 2.84
CA VAL A 127 -9.02 -9.21 3.12
C VAL A 127 -9.48 -9.06 4.58
N THR A 128 -8.86 -8.13 5.30
CA THR A 128 -9.20 -7.74 6.68
C THR A 128 -10.01 -6.44 6.69
N ASN A 129 -10.55 -6.09 7.85
CA ASN A 129 -11.28 -4.82 8.04
C ASN A 129 -10.43 -3.60 7.67
N GLY A 130 -9.15 -3.57 8.08
CA GLY A 130 -8.26 -2.46 7.78
C GLY A 130 -8.05 -2.30 6.28
N GLU A 131 -7.74 -3.39 5.58
CA GLU A 131 -7.54 -3.40 4.12
C GLU A 131 -8.78 -2.91 3.37
N LEU A 132 -9.97 -3.37 3.78
CA LEU A 132 -11.22 -2.95 3.16
C LEU A 132 -11.50 -1.46 3.40
N GLN A 133 -11.24 -0.95 4.61
CA GLN A 133 -11.40 0.47 4.95
C GLN A 133 -10.46 1.37 4.14
N THR A 134 -9.19 0.97 4.00
CA THR A 134 -8.22 1.74 3.21
C THR A 134 -8.60 1.75 1.73
N LEU A 135 -9.06 0.61 1.19
CA LEU A 135 -9.55 0.54 -0.19
C LEU A 135 -10.77 1.45 -0.38
N TYR A 136 -11.75 1.40 0.52
CA TYR A 136 -12.93 2.27 0.51
C TYR A 136 -12.54 3.76 0.55
N ALA A 137 -11.64 4.16 1.45
CA ALA A 137 -11.18 5.54 1.56
C ALA A 137 -10.51 6.02 0.27
N GLY A 138 -9.80 5.12 -0.43
CA GLY A 138 -9.16 5.42 -1.71
C GLY A 138 -10.12 5.70 -2.86
N ILE A 139 -11.37 5.22 -2.78
CA ILE A 139 -12.38 5.36 -3.84
C ILE A 139 -13.68 6.01 -3.37
N GLU A 140 -13.70 6.63 -2.17
CA GLU A 140 -14.88 7.27 -1.61
C GLU A 140 -15.48 8.32 -2.55
N GLY A 141 -14.62 9.09 -3.25
CA GLY A 141 -15.04 10.08 -4.24
C GLY A 141 -15.84 9.46 -5.38
N GLU A 142 -15.39 8.32 -5.90
CA GLU A 142 -16.06 7.59 -6.98
C GLU A 142 -17.37 6.95 -6.51
N ILE A 143 -17.37 6.38 -5.30
CA ILE A 143 -18.59 5.84 -4.67
C ILE A 143 -19.65 6.93 -4.56
N ARG A 144 -19.25 8.12 -4.11
CA ARG A 144 -20.13 9.29 -3.98
C ARG A 144 -20.65 9.74 -5.33
N ALA A 145 -19.79 9.85 -6.34
CA ALA A 145 -20.17 10.27 -7.69
C ALA A 145 -21.13 9.28 -8.37
N SER A 146 -20.98 7.99 -8.10
CA SER A 146 -21.78 6.93 -8.73
C SER A 146 -23.24 6.83 -8.26
N GLY A 147 -23.58 7.43 -7.10
CA GLY A 147 -24.91 7.27 -6.51
C GLY A 147 -25.25 5.84 -6.07
N SER A 148 -24.24 5.00 -5.81
CA SER A 148 -24.36 3.56 -5.52
C SER A 148 -25.23 3.15 -4.32
N GLY A 149 -25.71 4.11 -3.51
CA GLY A 149 -26.49 3.83 -2.30
C GLY A 149 -25.69 3.22 -1.14
N ILE A 150 -24.37 3.07 -1.29
CA ILE A 150 -23.47 2.60 -0.23
C ILE A 150 -23.44 3.66 0.89
N PRO A 151 -23.61 3.27 2.17
CA PRO A 151 -23.52 4.21 3.28
C PRO A 151 -22.19 4.96 3.27
N ILE A 152 -22.24 6.28 3.22
CA ILE A 152 -21.02 7.10 3.27
C ILE A 152 -20.56 7.21 4.72
N GLN A 153 -19.58 6.41 5.11
CA GLN A 153 -18.85 6.60 6.36
C GLN A 153 -17.54 7.34 6.06
N LYS A 154 -17.37 8.54 6.61
CA LYS A 154 -16.08 9.25 6.53
C LYS A 154 -15.03 8.44 7.28
N VAL A 155 -14.14 7.76 6.55
CA VAL A 155 -12.95 7.15 7.15
C VAL A 155 -12.08 8.30 7.63
N LYS A 156 -11.87 8.40 8.95
CA LYS A 156 -11.11 9.50 9.55
C LYS A 156 -9.63 9.18 9.66
N THR A 157 -9.25 7.91 9.60
CA THR A 157 -7.88 7.46 9.88
C THR A 157 -6.94 7.82 8.75
N ASN A 158 -5.81 8.43 9.10
CA ASN A 158 -4.76 8.74 8.14
C ASN A 158 -4.12 7.44 7.61
N PRO A 159 -3.89 7.26 6.30
CA PRO A 159 -3.24 6.05 5.78
C PRO A 159 -1.81 5.86 6.30
N GLY A 160 -1.07 6.94 6.55
CA GLY A 160 0.23 6.87 7.22
C GLY A 160 0.13 6.37 8.65
N PHE A 161 -0.95 6.72 9.36
CA PHE A 161 -1.20 6.20 10.70
C PHE A 161 -1.48 4.68 10.69
N HIS A 162 -2.22 4.18 9.69
CA HIS A 162 -2.39 2.74 9.47
C HIS A 162 -1.04 2.06 9.24
N PHE A 163 -0.19 2.64 8.41
CA PHE A 163 1.12 2.09 8.09
C PHE A 163 2.01 1.94 9.33
N ILE A 164 2.16 2.99 10.16
CA ILE A 164 2.99 2.91 11.37
C ILE A 164 2.37 2.02 12.47
N THR A 165 1.04 1.94 12.52
CA THR A 165 0.34 1.01 13.44
C THR A 165 0.69 -0.43 13.08
N MET A 166 0.68 -0.77 11.79
CA MET A 166 1.09 -2.09 11.31
C MET A 166 2.54 -2.41 11.70
N LEU A 167 3.48 -1.48 11.51
CA LEU A 167 4.88 -1.70 11.89
C LEU A 167 5.03 -1.98 13.39
N CYS A 168 4.28 -1.27 14.23
CA CYS A 168 4.29 -1.47 15.69
C CYS A 168 3.62 -2.79 16.11
N GLU A 169 2.54 -3.20 15.45
CA GLU A 169 1.87 -4.48 15.72
C GLU A 169 2.76 -5.68 15.34
N ARG A 170 3.59 -5.55 14.30
CA ARG A 170 4.55 -6.60 13.90
C ARG A 170 5.66 -6.86 14.89
N ARG A 171 6.07 -5.85 15.65
CA ARG A 171 6.95 -6.03 16.81
C ARG A 171 6.46 -7.16 17.71
N GLN A 172 5.14 -7.22 17.93
CA GLN A 172 4.52 -8.20 18.82
C GLN A 172 4.50 -9.61 18.20
N CYS A 173 4.39 -9.72 16.87
CA CYS A 173 4.39 -11.01 16.16
C CYS A 173 5.79 -11.63 16.02
N HIS A 174 6.83 -10.81 15.79
CA HIS A 174 8.22 -11.30 15.67
C HIS A 174 8.78 -11.88 16.96
N MET A 175 8.26 -11.44 18.12
CA MET A 175 8.64 -12.02 19.41
C MET A 175 8.14 -13.46 19.60
N HIS A 176 7.20 -13.94 18.77
CA HIS A 176 6.53 -15.23 18.97
C HIS A 176 6.80 -16.29 17.88
N ASP A 177 7.27 -15.94 16.69
CA ASP A 177 7.36 -16.89 15.57
C ASP A 177 8.55 -16.58 14.63
N SER A 178 9.71 -17.20 14.89
CA SER A 178 10.99 -16.87 14.28
C SER A 178 11.15 -17.31 12.81
N ASN A 179 10.18 -18.03 12.24
CA ASN A 179 10.29 -18.64 10.91
C ASN A 179 9.48 -17.92 9.81
N LYS A 180 8.71 -16.87 10.13
CA LYS A 180 8.00 -16.08 9.12
C LYS A 180 8.95 -15.06 8.50
N LYS A 181 9.13 -15.13 7.18
CA LYS A 181 9.84 -14.09 6.43
C LYS A 181 9.00 -12.81 6.47
N ASP A 182 9.49 -11.78 7.14
CA ASP A 182 8.92 -10.43 6.99
C ASP A 182 9.47 -9.81 5.69
N ARG A 183 8.58 -9.17 4.94
CA ARG A 183 8.85 -8.54 3.65
C ARG A 183 8.57 -7.03 3.68
N SER A 184 8.43 -6.45 4.89
CA SER A 184 8.28 -5.00 5.10
C SER A 184 9.55 -4.23 4.76
N ASP A 185 10.68 -4.92 4.57
CA ASP A 185 12.01 -4.33 4.44
C ASP A 185 12.09 -3.28 3.32
N SER A 186 11.46 -3.55 2.16
CA SER A 186 11.41 -2.60 1.03
C SER A 186 10.69 -1.30 1.39
N LEU A 187 9.72 -1.39 2.30
CA LEU A 187 8.96 -0.24 2.78
C LEU A 187 9.80 0.62 3.72
N LEU A 188 10.82 0.07 4.36
CA LEU A 188 11.64 0.80 5.31
C LEU A 188 12.82 1.51 4.65
N THR A 189 13.22 1.09 3.45
CA THR A 189 14.31 1.71 2.68
C THR A 189 14.17 3.23 2.49
N PRO A 190 12.99 3.79 2.16
CA PRO A 190 12.80 5.24 2.16
C PRO A 190 13.11 5.94 3.49
N LEU A 191 12.83 5.29 4.63
CA LEU A 191 13.17 5.84 5.95
C LEU A 191 14.68 5.83 6.16
N PHE A 192 15.37 4.76 5.78
CA PHE A 192 16.83 4.68 5.91
C PHE A 192 17.52 5.78 5.11
N LYS A 193 17.06 6.01 3.87
CA LYS A 193 17.53 7.12 3.03
C LYS A 193 17.23 8.47 3.67
N HIS A 194 16.05 8.66 4.25
CA HIS A 194 15.68 9.90 4.93
C HIS A 194 16.59 10.22 6.13
N PHE A 195 16.96 9.21 6.92
CA PHE A 195 17.86 9.37 8.07
C PHE A 195 19.35 9.32 7.71
N GLY A 196 19.70 9.20 6.42
CA GLY A 196 21.09 9.20 5.98
C GLY A 196 21.89 7.96 6.38
N ILE A 197 21.21 6.82 6.60
CA ILE A 197 21.86 5.55 6.94
C ILE A 197 22.71 5.09 5.76
N ASP A 198 23.96 4.67 6.03
CA ASP A 198 24.86 4.17 4.99
C ASP A 198 24.49 2.73 4.60
N LEU A 199 23.64 2.63 3.59
CA LEU A 199 23.12 1.37 3.07
C LEU A 199 24.20 0.48 2.43
N SER A 200 25.37 1.03 2.07
CA SER A 200 26.47 0.25 1.44
C SER A 200 27.07 -0.81 2.36
N LYS A 201 26.84 -0.68 3.67
CA LYS A 201 27.32 -1.61 4.70
C LYS A 201 26.46 -2.88 4.83
N TYR A 202 25.31 -2.93 4.17
CA TYR A 202 24.30 -3.96 4.36
C TYR A 202 24.15 -4.88 3.15
N LYS A 203 23.81 -6.15 3.40
CA LYS A 203 23.53 -7.11 2.33
C LYS A 203 22.14 -6.89 1.76
N VAL A 204 22.09 -6.71 0.45
CA VAL A 204 20.84 -6.58 -0.32
C VAL A 204 20.25 -7.96 -0.62
N ASN A 205 18.92 -8.08 -0.51
CA ASN A 205 18.16 -9.23 -1.02
C ASN A 205 17.32 -8.82 -2.25
N THR A 206 17.32 -9.63 -3.31
CA THR A 206 16.59 -9.41 -4.56
C THR A 206 15.56 -10.53 -4.77
N GLU A 207 14.25 -10.27 -4.64
CA GLU A 207 13.22 -11.30 -4.87
C GLU A 207 12.14 -10.87 -5.88
N ILE A 208 12.36 -11.20 -7.17
CA ILE A 208 11.30 -11.38 -8.19
C ILE A 208 10.34 -12.52 -7.79
N GLN A 209 10.85 -13.50 -7.04
CA GLN A 209 10.09 -14.64 -6.51
C GLN A 209 8.87 -14.23 -5.66
N TYR A 210 8.88 -13.02 -5.09
CA TYR A 210 7.76 -12.51 -4.30
C TYR A 210 6.48 -12.29 -5.13
N LEU A 211 6.63 -11.68 -6.31
CA LEU A 211 5.52 -11.33 -7.17
C LEU A 211 4.84 -12.60 -7.74
N MET A 212 5.64 -13.65 -7.96
CA MET A 212 5.16 -14.98 -8.32
C MET A 212 4.43 -15.67 -7.15
N ALA A 213 4.98 -15.59 -5.93
CA ALA A 213 4.35 -16.15 -4.73
C ALA A 213 2.99 -15.50 -4.37
N CYS A 214 2.81 -14.22 -4.69
CA CYS A 214 1.56 -13.48 -4.47
C CYS A 214 0.46 -13.75 -5.53
N HIS A 215 0.71 -14.63 -6.50
CA HIS A 215 -0.16 -14.87 -7.67
C HIS A 215 -0.54 -13.57 -8.39
N ILE A 216 0.35 -12.58 -8.37
CA ILE A 216 0.20 -11.35 -9.15
C ILE A 216 0.67 -11.64 -10.57
N MET A 217 1.82 -12.32 -10.66
CA MET A 217 2.33 -12.83 -11.91
C MET A 217 2.35 -14.36 -11.90
N ARG A 218 2.05 -14.96 -13.06
CA ARG A 218 2.26 -16.38 -13.34
C ARG A 218 3.75 -16.68 -13.51
N ASP A 219 4.44 -15.77 -14.17
CA ASP A 219 5.86 -15.77 -14.52
C ASP A 219 6.34 -14.31 -14.64
N GLU A 220 7.59 -14.07 -15.04
CA GLU A 220 8.19 -12.74 -15.04
C GLU A 220 7.43 -11.70 -15.90
N ASP A 221 6.64 -12.15 -16.88
CA ASP A 221 6.02 -11.27 -17.88
C ASP A 221 4.49 -11.41 -17.97
N THR A 222 3.86 -12.25 -17.15
CA THR A 222 2.44 -12.62 -17.34
C THR A 222 1.60 -12.41 -16.08
N TYR A 223 0.61 -11.53 -16.16
CA TYR A 223 -0.39 -11.27 -15.13
C TYR A 223 -1.49 -12.35 -15.12
N SER A 224 -2.09 -12.64 -13.94
CA SER A 224 -3.23 -13.57 -13.82
C SER A 224 -4.48 -12.93 -13.21
N SER A 225 -5.67 -13.21 -13.77
CA SER A 225 -6.97 -12.69 -13.32
C SER A 225 -8.08 -13.75 -13.45
N PHE A 226 -9.34 -13.40 -13.15
CA PHE A 226 -10.50 -14.30 -13.30
C PHE A 226 -11.67 -13.55 -13.96
N ASP A 227 -12.46 -14.21 -14.80
CA ASP A 227 -13.67 -13.66 -15.43
C ASP A 227 -14.92 -13.73 -14.53
N LYS A 228 -16.10 -13.40 -15.10
CA LYS A 228 -17.38 -13.35 -14.37
C LYS A 228 -17.87 -14.73 -13.93
N GLU A 229 -17.46 -15.77 -14.65
CA GLU A 229 -17.82 -17.17 -14.46
C GLU A 229 -16.82 -17.91 -13.56
N GLY A 230 -15.72 -17.25 -13.16
CA GLY A 230 -14.68 -17.81 -12.31
C GLY A 230 -13.56 -18.52 -13.07
N THR A 231 -13.46 -18.31 -14.38
CA THR A 231 -12.39 -18.84 -15.23
C THR A 231 -11.13 -18.00 -15.07
N GLN A 232 -9.97 -18.64 -14.94
CA GLN A 232 -8.68 -17.95 -14.82
C GLN A 232 -8.22 -17.41 -16.19
N LEU A 233 -7.77 -16.15 -16.22
CA LEU A 233 -7.27 -15.45 -17.40
C LEU A 233 -5.81 -15.04 -17.22
N PHE A 234 -5.07 -14.89 -18.33
CA PHE A 234 -3.67 -14.47 -18.33
C PHE A 234 -3.44 -13.30 -19.29
N THR A 235 -2.70 -12.28 -18.86
CA THR A 235 -2.38 -11.09 -19.68
C THR A 235 -0.88 -10.86 -19.65
N LYS A 236 -0.21 -10.87 -20.82
CA LYS A 236 1.20 -10.48 -20.90
C LYS A 236 1.37 -9.00 -20.63
N LEU A 237 2.35 -8.65 -19.80
CA LEU A 237 2.76 -7.27 -19.57
C LEU A 237 3.45 -6.75 -20.84
N PRO A 238 3.20 -5.48 -21.24
CA PRO A 238 3.95 -4.87 -22.32
C PRO A 238 5.43 -4.77 -21.92
N HIS A 239 6.32 -5.31 -22.75
CA HIS A 239 7.76 -5.24 -22.51
C HIS A 239 8.18 -3.76 -22.41
N PRO A 240 9.06 -3.35 -21.49
CA PRO A 240 9.52 -1.96 -21.38
C PRO A 240 10.24 -1.42 -22.64
N GLN A 241 10.48 -2.27 -23.63
CA GLN A 241 11.08 -1.92 -24.93
C GLN A 241 10.07 -2.01 -26.09
N ASP A 242 8.78 -2.23 -25.83
CA ASP A 242 7.77 -2.26 -26.89
C ASP A 242 7.56 -0.84 -27.47
N PRO A 243 7.92 -0.60 -28.74
CA PRO A 243 7.83 0.72 -29.37
C PRO A 243 6.40 1.27 -29.41
N GLN A 244 5.37 0.42 -29.32
CA GLN A 244 3.98 0.86 -29.31
C GLN A 244 3.57 1.52 -27.99
N ALA A 245 4.16 1.11 -26.86
CA ALA A 245 3.86 1.69 -25.54
C ALA A 245 4.48 3.08 -25.34
N GLN A 246 5.56 3.40 -26.05
CA GLN A 246 6.18 4.73 -26.03
C GLN A 246 5.39 5.76 -26.86
N ARG A 247 4.72 5.34 -27.94
CA ARG A 247 3.86 6.23 -28.74
C ARG A 247 2.62 6.72 -27.99
N ALA A 248 2.12 5.95 -27.03
CA ALA A 248 0.96 6.33 -26.22
C ALA A 248 1.29 7.35 -25.10
N ARG A 249 2.57 7.67 -24.86
CA ARG A 249 3.02 8.60 -23.79
C ARG A 249 3.43 9.99 -24.28
N GLN A 250 3.38 10.26 -25.59
CA GLN A 250 3.62 11.62 -26.09
C GLN A 250 2.29 12.39 -26.19
N PRO A 251 2.17 13.59 -25.59
CA PRO A 251 1.06 14.47 -25.88
C PRO A 251 1.13 14.86 -27.36
N THR A 252 0.10 14.52 -28.13
CA THR A 252 -0.08 15.08 -29.48
C THR A 252 -0.23 16.59 -29.35
N LEU A 253 0.83 17.32 -29.72
CA LEU A 253 0.77 18.77 -29.91
C LEU A 253 -0.25 19.07 -31.03
N PRO A 254 -1.11 20.10 -30.88
CA PRO A 254 -2.03 20.49 -31.93
C PRO A 254 -1.23 21.06 -33.13
N PRO A 255 -1.73 20.90 -34.37
CA PRO A 255 -1.05 21.39 -35.54
C PRO A 255 -1.02 22.93 -35.53
N THR A 256 0.18 23.49 -35.59
CA THR A 256 0.40 24.93 -35.77
C THR A 256 -0.15 25.37 -37.11
N THR A 257 -1.25 26.13 -37.08
CA THR A 257 -1.80 26.82 -38.25
C THR A 257 -0.75 27.79 -38.80
N ARG A 258 -0.21 27.52 -39.99
CA ARG A 258 0.56 28.50 -40.77
C ARG A 258 -0.41 29.62 -41.20
N ALA A 259 -0.14 30.84 -40.76
CA ALA A 259 -0.72 32.03 -41.38
C ALA A 259 -0.14 32.19 -42.80
N PRO A 260 -0.95 32.58 -43.80
CA PRO A 260 -0.44 32.91 -45.12
C PRO A 260 0.18 34.31 -45.08
N MET A 261 1.36 34.46 -45.67
CA MET A 261 1.86 35.76 -46.11
C MET A 261 0.95 36.25 -47.25
N HIS A 262 0.31 37.40 -47.03
CA HIS A 262 0.19 38.50 -48.00
C HIS A 262 -0.23 39.77 -47.26
#